data_AF-A0A6J2U993-F1
#
_entry.id   AF-A0A6J2U993-F1
#
_cell.length_a   1.000
_cell.length_b   1.000
_cell.length_c   1.000
_cell.angle_alpha   90.00
_cell.angle_beta   90.00
_cell.angle_gamma   90.00
#
_symmetry.space_group_name_H-M   'P 1'
#
loop_
_entity.id
_entity.type
_entity.pdbx_description
1 polymer ?
#
loop_
_entity_poly.entity_id
_entity_poly.type
_entity_poly.pdbx_seq_one_letter_code
_entity_poly.pdbx_strand_id
1 'polypeptide(L)' 'MGGKSYYCDYCRCFMKNDLNVRKLHNSGLSHTVAKVTFMKQFEDPRKLLEEERAKIPCTRFSAKKVAQETVQKASGKTFV' A
#
# COMPACT_ATOMS: atom_id res chain seq x y z
N MET A 1 -9.16 36.97 -10.70
CA MET A 1 -7.92 36.16 -10.89
C MET A 1 -8.11 34.76 -10.28
N GLY A 2 -9.03 33.96 -10.82
CA GLY A 2 -9.35 32.62 -10.33
C GLY A 2 -8.77 31.55 -11.25
N GLY A 3 -7.48 31.26 -11.14
CA GLY A 3 -6.89 30.12 -11.82
C GLY A 3 -7.43 28.81 -11.23
N LYS A 4 -7.83 27.85 -12.07
CA LYS A 4 -8.26 26.51 -11.61
C LYS A 4 -7.14 25.88 -10.78
N SER A 5 -7.47 25.32 -9.62
CA SER A 5 -6.52 24.57 -8.78
C SER A 5 -6.02 23.32 -9.50
N TYR A 6 -4.80 22.90 -9.21
CA TYR A 6 -4.26 21.62 -9.70
C TYR A 6 -4.59 20.53 -8.69
N TYR A 7 -5.16 19.42 -9.16
CA TYR A 7 -5.40 18.24 -8.34
C TYR A 7 -4.35 17.17 -8.65
N CYS A 8 -3.78 16.55 -7.62
CA CYS A 8 -2.90 15.40 -7.78
C CYS A 8 -3.66 14.12 -7.40
N ASP A 9 -3.82 13.19 -8.35
CA ASP A 9 -4.55 11.94 -8.13
C ASP A 9 -3.85 11.00 -7.15
N TYR A 10 -2.51 10.97 -7.15
CA TYR A 10 -1.74 10.12 -6.23
C TYR A 10 -1.89 10.60 -4.78
N CYS A 11 -1.75 11.91 -4.55
CA CYS A 11 -1.82 12.50 -3.21
C CYS A 11 -3.24 12.87 -2.77
N ARG A 12 -4.20 12.85 -3.71
CA ARG A 12 -5.60 13.23 -3.53
C ARG A 12 -5.79 14.61 -2.92
N CYS A 13 -4.96 15.57 -3.31
CA CYS A 13 -4.97 16.93 -2.78
C CYS A 13 -4.98 18.01 -3.88
N PHE A 14 -5.54 19.16 -3.54
CA PHE A 14 -5.52 20.36 -4.37
C PHE A 14 -4.31 21.24 -4.01
N MET A 15 -3.70 21.85 -5.02
CA MET A 15 -2.62 22.83 -4.87
C MET A 15 -2.77 23.98 -5.87
N LYS A 16 -1.98 25.04 -5.67
CA LYS A 16 -1.89 26.14 -6.61
C LYS A 16 -1.43 25.62 -7.96
N ASN A 17 -2.12 26.00 -9.04
CA ASN A 17 -1.71 25.68 -10.40
C ASN A 17 -0.56 26.60 -10.83
N ASP A 18 0.61 26.30 -10.28
CA ASP A 18 1.87 26.95 -10.56
C ASP A 18 2.91 25.85 -10.88
N LEU A 19 3.74 26.08 -11.91
CA LEU A 19 4.69 25.07 -12.37
C LEU A 19 5.74 24.73 -11.31
N ASN A 20 6.21 25.70 -10.53
CA ASN A 20 7.22 25.47 -9.50
C ASN A 20 6.62 24.72 -8.32
N VAL A 21 5.39 25.05 -7.92
CA VAL A 21 4.63 24.31 -6.90
C VAL A 21 4.42 22.86 -7.31
N ARG A 22 4.02 22.61 -8.57
CA ARG A 22 3.82 21.26 -9.09
C ARG A 22 5.13 20.46 -9.14
N LYS A 23 6.23 21.07 -9.57
CA LYS A 23 7.55 20.42 -9.59
C LYS A 23 8.00 20.03 -8.18
N LEU A 24 7.91 20.97 -7.23
CA LEU A 24 8.26 20.72 -5.83
C LEU A 24 7.41 19.60 -5.22
N HIS A 25 6.10 19.61 -5.49
CA HIS A 25 5.20 18.54 -5.07
C HIS A 25 5.61 17.17 -5.64
N ASN A 26 5.88 17.09 -6.95
CA ASN A 26 6.25 15.86 -7.62
C ASN A 26 7.59 15.27 -7.13
N SER A 27 8.53 16.13 -6.69
CA SER A 27 9.78 15.69 -6.07
C SER A 27 9.66 15.35 -4.58
N GLY A 28 8.51 15.65 -3.95
CA GLY A 28 8.29 15.42 -2.54
C GLY A 28 8.17 13.93 -2.19
N LEU A 29 8.70 13.56 -1.02
CA LEU A 29 8.67 12.16 -0.55
C LEU A 29 7.24 11.61 -0.48
N SER A 30 6.28 12.41 -0.02
CA SER A 30 4.87 12.00 0.08
C SER A 30 4.29 11.63 -1.28
N HIS A 31 4.60 12.39 -2.33
CA HIS A 31 4.19 12.08 -3.70
C HIS A 31 4.87 10.82 -4.21
N THR A 32 6.17 10.68 -4.01
CA THR A 32 6.94 9.50 -4.44
C THR A 32 6.39 8.22 -3.80
N VAL A 33 6.14 8.23 -2.49
CA VAL A 33 5.55 7.09 -1.78
C VAL A 33 4.14 6.81 -2.28
N ALA A 34 3.29 7.84 -2.38
CA ALA A 34 1.90 7.67 -2.86
C ALA A 34 1.86 7.10 -4.28
N LYS A 35 2.73 7.58 -5.18
CA LYS A 35 2.86 7.08 -6.55
C LYS A 35 3.29 5.62 -6.56
N VAL A 36 4.32 5.24 -5.80
CA VAL A 36 4.78 3.84 -5.72
C VAL A 36 3.67 2.94 -5.18
N THR A 37 3.01 3.33 -4.09
CA THR A 37 1.90 2.57 -3.52
C THR A 37 0.74 2.40 -4.49
N PHE A 38 0.40 3.44 -5.25
CA PHE A 38 -0.62 3.36 -6.29
C PHE A 38 -0.22 2.38 -7.39
N MET A 39 1.03 2.46 -7.88
CA MET A 39 1.50 1.60 -8.96
C MET A 39 1.58 0.12 -8.57
N LYS A 40 1.88 -0.19 -7.29
CA LYS A 40 1.88 -1.57 -6.78
C LYS A 40 0.57 -2.32 -6.96
N GLN A 41 -0.56 -1.62 -7.09
CA GLN A 41 -1.87 -2.25 -7.32
C GLN A 41 -1.99 -2.88 -8.71
N PHE A 42 -1.14 -2.46 -9.65
CA PHE A 42 -1.12 -2.94 -11.02
C PHE A 42 0.01 -3.94 -11.27
N GLU A 43 0.76 -4.30 -10.23
CA GLU A 43 1.81 -5.31 -10.30
C GLU A 43 1.21 -6.73 -10.32
N ASP A 44 1.96 -7.71 -10.83
CA ASP A 44 1.49 -9.09 -10.90
C ASP A 44 1.18 -9.63 -9.49
N PRO A 45 -0.05 -10.07 -9.21
CA PRO A 45 -0.44 -10.56 -7.90
C PRO A 45 0.39 -11.76 -7.43
N ARG A 46 0.94 -12.57 -8.36
CA ARG A 46 1.80 -13.71 -8.01
C ARG A 46 3.12 -13.23 -7.41
N LYS A 47 3.76 -12.25 -8.05
CA LYS A 47 5.02 -11.66 -7.58
C LYS A 47 4.82 -10.98 -6.23
N LEU A 48 3.75 -10.20 -6.09
CA LEU A 48 3.42 -9.54 -4.82
C LEU A 48 3.25 -10.57 -3.70
N LEU A 49 2.53 -11.67 -3.94
CA LEU A 49 2.35 -12.72 -2.93
C LEU A 49 3.66 -13.41 -2.54
N GLU A 50 4.54 -13.68 -3.50
CA GLU A 50 5.86 -14.26 -3.24
C GLU A 50 6.74 -13.32 -2.41
N GLU A 51 6.75 -12.02 -2.74
CA GLU A 51 7.47 -11.00 -1.98
C GLU A 51 6.94 -10.87 -0.56
N GLU A 52 5.61 -10.81 -0.37
CA GLU A 52 4.99 -10.75 0.96
C GLU A 52 5.31 -11.99 1.80
N ARG A 53 5.35 -13.18 1.18
CA ARG A 53 5.72 -14.44 1.86
C ARG A 53 7.19 -14.50 2.26
N ALA A 54 8.07 -13.86 1.48
CA ALA A 54 9.50 -13.79 1.76
C ALA A 54 9.86 -12.78 2.87
N LYS A 55 8.92 -11.92 3.29
CA LYS A 55 9.16 -10.97 4.38
C LYS A 55 9.40 -11.70 5.70
N ILE A 56 10.32 -11.16 6.49
CA ILE A 56 10.58 -11.65 7.85
C ILE A 56 9.27 -11.51 8.66
N PRO A 57 8.74 -12.60 9.21
CA PRO A 57 7.50 -12.55 9.97
C PRO A 57 7.67 -11.63 11.17
N CYS A 58 6.70 -10.72 11.37
CA CYS A 58 6.73 -9.79 12.49
C CYS A 58 6.66 -10.55 13.81
N THR A 59 7.69 -10.43 14.65
CA THR A 59 7.79 -11.09 15.96
C THR A 59 6.65 -10.72 16.90
N ARG A 60 6.14 -9.48 16.81
CA ARG A 60 4.97 -9.02 17.58
C ARG A 60 3.65 -9.63 17.08
N PHE A 61 3.58 -9.99 15.81
CA PHE A 61 2.39 -10.59 15.22
C PHE A 61 2.38 -12.11 15.34
N SER A 62 3.54 -12.77 15.22
CA SER A 62 3.67 -14.23 15.37
C SER A 62 3.32 -14.71 16.78
N ALA A 63 3.60 -13.91 17.82
CA ALA A 63 3.13 -14.18 19.19
C ALA A 63 1.59 -14.29 19.28
N LYS A 64 0.82 -13.64 18.40
CA LYS A 64 -0.65 -13.72 18.35
C LYS A 64 -1.15 -14.88 17.48
N LYS A 65 -0.35 -15.40 16.54
CA LYS A 65 -0.77 -16.50 15.65
C LYS A 65 -0.90 -17.84 16.36
N VAL A 66 -0.17 -18.08 17.45
CA VAL A 66 -0.37 -19.28 18.30
C VAL A 66 -1.83 -19.37 18.78
N ALA A 67 -2.54 -18.24 18.90
CA ALA A 67 -3.95 -18.21 19.31
C ALA A 67 -4.96 -18.35 18.16
N GLN A 68 -4.58 -18.20 16.88
CA GLN A 68 -5.54 -18.27 15.75
C GLN A 68 -5.38 -19.52 14.88
N GLU A 69 -4.17 -20.09 14.75
CA GLU A 69 -3.99 -21.37 14.03
C GLU A 69 -4.56 -22.56 14.81
N THR A 70 -4.72 -22.44 16.14
CA THR A 70 -5.39 -23.46 16.97
C THR A 70 -6.90 -23.52 16.73
N VAL A 71 -7.53 -22.46 16.20
CA VAL A 71 -8.96 -22.49 15.85
C VAL A 71 -9.21 -23.21 14.52
N GLN A 72 -8.29 -23.11 13.56
CA GLN A 72 -8.44 -23.77 12.25
C GLN A 72 -8.00 -25.24 12.24
N LYS A 73 -7.12 -25.66 13.17
CA LYS A 73 -6.84 -27.09 13.41
C LYS A 73 -7.88 -27.79 14.30
N ALA A 74 -8.75 -27.04 14.99
CA ALA A 74 -9.83 -27.61 15.80
C ALA A 74 -11.09 -27.99 14.99
N SER A 75 -11.25 -27.49 13.75
CA SER A 75 -12.29 -28.01 12.85
C SER A 75 -11.71 -29.08 11.94
N GLY A 76 -11.70 -30.33 12.42
CA GLY A 76 -11.53 -31.50 11.57
C GLY A 76 -12.65 -31.60 10.54
N LYS A 77 -12.55 -30.83 9.45
CA LYS A 77 -13.33 -31.05 8.24
C LYS A 77 -12.46 -31.86 7.30
N THR A 78 -12.57 -33.18 7.45
CA THR A 78 -12.30 -34.17 6.41
C THR A 78 -13.06 -33.71 5.17
N PHE A 79 -12.33 -33.36 4.10
CA PHE A 79 -12.93 -33.25 2.77
C PHE A 79 -13.16 -34.70 2.31
N VAL A 80 -14.43 -35.10 2.29
CA VAL A 80 -14.94 -36.23 1.51
C VAL A 80 -15.88 -35.64 0.47
#